data_AF-A0A016TDR9-F1
#
_entry.id   AF-A0A016TDR9-F1
#
_cell.length_a   1.000
_cell.length_b   1.000
_cell.length_c   1.000
_cell.angle_alpha   90.00
_cell.angle_beta   90.00
_cell.angle_gamma   90.00
#
_symmetry.space_group_name_H-M   'P 1'
#
loop_
_entity.id
_entity.type
_entity.pdbx_description
1 polymer ?
#
loop_
_entity_poly.entity_id
_entity_poly.type
_entity_poly.pdbx_seq_one_letter_code
_entity_poly.pdbx_strand_id
1 'polypeptide(L)' 'MLRLHIVHGFGKKETDLIYDLWGEVVCSESKAVVGERKVEVILKQKELAGWPRLRYDPALDGKSEGAEQQVQA' A
#
# COMPACT_ATOMS: atom_id res chain seq x y z
N MET A 1 -1.72 -5.09 6.34
CA MET A 1 -0.42 -4.43 6.61
C MET A 1 0.69 -5.17 5.88
N LEU A 2 1.50 -4.46 5.10
CA LEU A 2 2.69 -4.98 4.43
C LEU A 2 3.94 -4.45 5.13
N ARG A 3 4.84 -5.34 5.54
CA ARG A 3 6.13 -5.00 6.14
C ARG A 3 7.26 -5.53 5.27
N LEU A 4 8.18 -4.65 4.88
CA LEU A 4 9.39 -5.01 4.16
C LEU A 4 10.59 -4.68 5.05
N HIS A 5 11.49 -5.64 5.18
CA HIS A 5 12.77 -5.46 5.82
C HIS A 5 13.84 -5.81 4.78
N ILE A 6 14.59 -4.81 4.33
CA ILE A 6 15.59 -4.96 3.27
C ILE A 6 16.98 -4.82 3.88
N VAL A 7 17.74 -5.91 3.84
CA VAL A 7 19.14 -5.96 4.27
C VAL A 7 20.02 -5.88 3.03
N HIS A 8 20.85 -4.84 2.95
CA HIS A 8 21.76 -4.66 1.82
C HIS A 8 23.02 -5.53 2.01
N GLY A 9 23.40 -6.31 0.99
CA GLY A 9 24.57 -7.20 1.06
C GLY A 9 25.92 -6.47 1.15
N PHE A 10 25.98 -5.20 0.72
CA PHE A 10 27.16 -4.35 0.84
C PHE A 10 26.90 -3.21 1.82
N GLY A 11 27.23 -3.42 3.10
CA GLY A 11 27.14 -2.44 4.19
C GLY A 11 26.21 -2.86 5.33
N LYS A 12 26.22 -2.11 6.45
CA LYS A 12 25.31 -2.29 7.59
C LYS A 12 23.99 -1.53 7.43
N LYS A 13 23.59 -1.24 6.18
CA LYS A 13 22.41 -0.43 5.92
C LYS A 13 21.20 -1.35 5.80
N GLU A 14 20.26 -1.14 6.70
CA GLU A 14 18.96 -1.78 6.72
C GLU A 14 17.89 -0.75 6.38
N THR A 15 16.87 -1.16 5.64
CA THR A 15 15.71 -0.31 5.35
C THR A 15 14.44 -1.06 5.74
N ASP A 16 13.74 -0.52 6.73
CA ASP A 16 12.42 -0.98 7.15
C ASP A 16 11.33 -0.11 6.55
N LEU A 17 10.38 -0.75 5.86
CA LEU A 17 9.22 -0.07 5.30
C LEU A 17 7.94 -0.75 5.79
N ILE A 18 7.01 0.06 6.30
CA ILE A 18 5.70 -0.40 6.75
C ILE A 18 4.64 0.35 5.96
N TYR A 19 3.72 -0.39 5.36
CA TYR A 19 2.61 0.12 4.58
C TYR A 19 1.29 -0.47 5.07
N ASP A 20 0.38 0.40 5.49
CA ASP A 20 -1.03 0.03 5.66
C ASP A 20 -1.71 0.10 4.30
N LEU A 21 -1.81 -1.06 3.66
CA LEU A 21 -2.35 -1.17 2.31
C LEU A 21 -3.82 -0.72 2.27
N TRP A 22 -4.21 -0.15 1.14
CA TRP A 22 -5.59 0.28 0.88
C TRP A 22 -6.61 -0.85 1.06
N GLY A 23 -6.25 -2.06 0.64
CA GLY A 23 -7.12 -3.21 0.72
C GLY A 23 -6.35 -4.51 0.93
N GLU A 24 -7.09 -5.61 0.79
CA GLU A 24 -6.55 -6.96 1.00
C GLU A 24 -5.78 -7.48 -0.22
N VAL A 25 -4.71 -8.21 0.05
CA VAL A 25 -3.87 -8.88 -0.95
C VAL A 25 -3.75 -10.37 -0.64
N VAL A 26 -3.62 -11.18 -1.68
CA VAL A 26 -3.42 -12.62 -1.60
C VAL A 26 -1.92 -12.88 -1.51
N CYS A 27 -1.42 -13.15 -0.30
CA CYS A 27 0.00 -13.34 -0.06
C CYS A 27 0.60 -14.52 -0.85
N SER A 28 -0.14 -15.61 -1.04
CA SER A 28 0.32 -16.81 -1.77
C SER A 28 0.56 -16.57 -3.26
N GLU A 29 -0.10 -15.57 -3.84
CA GLU A 29 0.06 -15.19 -5.25
C GLU A 29 0.92 -13.92 -5.43
N SER A 30 1.34 -13.32 -4.32
CA SER A 30 2.23 -12.17 -4.31
C SER A 30 3.68 -12.62 -4.36
N LYS A 31 4.56 -11.80 -4.94
CA LYS A 31 5.98 -12.14 -5.08
C LYS A 31 6.88 -10.92 -4.93
N ALA A 32 8.10 -11.17 -4.46
CA ALA A 32 9.18 -10.20 -4.44
C ALA A 32 10.26 -10.62 -5.43
N VAL A 33 10.75 -9.69 -6.23
CA VAL A 33 11.84 -9.87 -7.19
C VAL A 33 12.96 -8.92 -6.80
N VAL A 34 14.11 -9.48 -6.43
CA VAL A 34 15.30 -8.70 -6.08
C VAL A 34 16.14 -8.58 -7.35
N GLY A 35 16.19 -7.37 -7.91
CA GLY A 35 17.13 -7.02 -8.98
C GLY A 35 18.40 -6.37 -8.42
N GLU A 36 19.37 -6.14 -9.29
CA GLU A 36 20.66 -5.53 -8.91
C GLU A 36 20.49 -4.13 -8.31
N ARG A 37 19.57 -3.32 -8.85
CA ARG A 37 19.38 -1.91 -8.48
C ARG A 37 18.08 -1.60 -7.76
N LYS A 38 17.12 -2.54 -7.74
CA LYS A 38 15.79 -2.33 -7.16
C LYS A 38 15.22 -3.64 -6.63
N VAL A 39 14.35 -3.51 -5.64
CA VAL A 39 13.47 -4.60 -5.18
C VAL A 39 12.07 -4.28 -5.69
N GLU A 40 11.48 -5.22 -6.43
CA GLU A 40 10.12 -5.12 -6.93
C GLU A 40 9.21 -6.02 -6.10
N VAL A 41 8.14 -5.47 -5.54
CA VAL A 41 7.13 -6.24 -4.81
C VAL A 41 5.82 -6.18 -5.56
N ILE A 42 5.37 -7.33 -6.05
CA ILE A 42 4.17 -7.51 -6.85
C ILE A 42 3.11 -8.14 -5.96
N LEU A 43 2.04 -7.40 -5.70
CA LEU A 43 0.97 -7.82 -4.80
C LEU A 43 -0.28 -8.19 -5.61
N LYS A 44 -0.79 -9.41 -5.41
CA LYS A 44 -2.07 -9.81 -5.98
C LYS A 44 -3.19 -9.26 -5.13
N GLN A 45 -4.03 -8.39 -5.68
CA GLN A 45 -5.23 -7.92 -4.97
C GLN A 45 -6.27 -9.06 -4.86
N LYS A 46 -6.88 -9.21 -3.69
CA LYS A 46 -7.89 -10.26 -3.43
C LYS A 46 -9.18 -10.00 -4.19
N GLU A 47 -9.62 -8.76 -4.19
CA GLU A 47 -10.72 -8.27 -5.01
C GLU A 47 -10.17 -7.31 -6.06
N LEU A 48 -10.86 -7.21 -7.20
CA LEU A 48 -10.54 -6.25 -8.26
C LEU A 48 -11.03 -4.85 -7.83
N ALA A 49 -10.53 -4.39 -6.69
CA ALA A 49 -10.86 -3.10 -6.12
C ALA A 49 -9.97 -2.03 -6.79
N GLY A 50 -10.59 -0.96 -7.26
CA GLY A 50 -9.84 0.20 -7.74
C GLY A 50 -9.11 0.86 -6.59
N TRP A 51 -7.83 0.56 -6.38
CA TRP A 51 -7.01 1.23 -5.38
C TRP A 51 -6.59 2.59 -5.92
N PRO A 52 -7.08 3.72 -5.37
CA PRO A 52 -6.61 5.04 -5.79
C PRO A 52 -5.13 5.25 -5.43
N ARG A 53 -4.61 4.51 -4.44
CA ARG A 53 -3.22 4.54 -3.99
C ARG A 53 -2.85 3.27 -3.22
N LEU A 54 -1.56 3.10 -2.95
CA LEU A 54 -1.05 1.93 -2.23
C LEU A 54 -1.48 1.89 -0.76
N ARG A 55 -1.49 3.05 -0.08
CA ARG A 55 -1.80 3.15 1.36
C ARG A 55 -3.19 3.71 1.61
N TYR A 56 -3.91 3.14 2.57
CA TYR A 56 -5.07 3.82 3.15
C TYR A 56 -4.60 5.00 4.01
N ASP A 57 -5.23 6.16 3.86
CA ASP A 57 -4.96 7.31 4.73
C ASP A 57 -6.29 7.79 5.34
N PRO A 58 -6.53 7.52 6.64
CA PRO A 58 -7.76 7.93 7.32
C PRO A 58 -8.07 9.43 7.21
N ALA A 59 -7.05 10.30 7.14
CA ALA A 59 -7.25 11.74 7.07
C ALA A 59 -7.78 12.19 5.71
N LEU A 60 -7.42 11.46 4.66
CA LEU A 60 -7.80 11.76 3.27
C LEU A 60 -9.03 10.95 2.81
N ASP A 61 -9.20 9.73 3.31
CA ASP A 61 -10.27 8.80 2.89
C ASP A 61 -11.44 8.75 3.86
N GLY A 62 -11.26 9.21 5.10
CA GLY A 62 -12.28 9.15 6.16
C GLY A 62 -13.42 10.16 6.00
N LYS A 63 -13.51 10.89 4.90
CA LYS A 63 -14.61 11.84 4.63
C LYS A 63 -15.46 11.37 3.46
N SER A 64 -16.47 10.58 3.77
CA SER A 64 -17.63 10.42 2.88
C SER A 64 -18.93 10.18 3.64
N GLU A 65 -19.26 11.04 4.62
CA GLU A 65 -20.67 11.34 4.94
C GLU A 65 -20.77 12.82 5.40
N GLY A 66 -21.42 13.69 4.61
CA GLY A 66 -21.85 15.02 5.08
C GLY A 66 -21.44 16.27 4.28
N ALA A 67 -21.35 16.22 2.94
CA ALA A 67 -21.28 17.43 2.10
C ALA A 67 -22.45 17.50 1.10
N GLU A 68 -23.65 17.19 1.57
CA GLU A 68 -24.90 17.65 0.96
C GLU A 68 -25.57 18.62 1.94
N GLN A 69 -25.14 19.88 1.95
CA GLN A 69 -25.95 20.97 2.49
C GLN A 69 -26.37 21.90 1.36
N GLN A 70 -27.57 21.58 0.87
CA GLN A 70 -28.64 22.46 0.42
C GLN A 70 -28.28 23.67 -0.46
N VAL A 71 -28.60 23.49 -1.74
CA VAL A 71 -29.15 24.53 -2.60
C VAL A 71 -30.52 24.98 -2.01
N GLN A 72 -30.76 26.30 -2.00
CA GLN A 72 -32.00 27.06 -1.68
C GLN A 72 -32.13 27.69 -0.28
N ALA A 73 -32.04 29.03 -0.25
CA ALA A 73 -33.17 29.91 0.06
C ALA A 73 -33.00 31.25 -0.67
#